data_AF-A0A951PTN2-F1
#
_entry.id   AF-A0A951PTN2-F1
#
_cell.length_a   1.000
_cell.length_b   1.000
_cell.length_c   1.000
_cell.angle_alpha   90.00
_cell.angle_beta   90.00
_cell.angle_gamma   90.00
#
_symmetry.space_group_name_H-M   'P 1'
#
loop_
_entity.id
_entity.type
_entity.pdbx_description
1 polymer ?
#
loop_
_entity_poly.entity_id
_entity_poly.type
_entity_poly.pdbx_seq_one_letter_code
_entity_poly.pdbx_strand_id
1 'polypeptide(L)'
;MESSELQLLHTSTQVQQNWSQWEAQGLYLFFLPAFCSEMNRIELEWHQLKTHELAGQMFEDELDLDRKLNIKIQLVLFAIAFGKGSDRRCSKEGISSPARKRRSQV
;
A
#
# COMPACT_ATOMS: atom_id res chain seq x y z
N MET A 1 3.53 -13.85 -31.64
CA MET A 1 3.26 -12.71 -30.76
C MET A 1 2.28 -13.18 -29.71
N GLU A 2 2.79 -13.93 -28.73
CA GLU A 2 2.05 -14.35 -27.54
C GLU A 2 2.59 -13.46 -26.41
N SER A 3 1.87 -12.39 -26.09
CA SER A 3 2.21 -11.45 -25.01
C SER A 3 0.92 -10.99 -24.33
N SER A 4 -0.02 -11.92 -24.14
CA SER A 4 -1.31 -11.66 -23.52
C SER A 4 -1.56 -12.47 -22.24
N GLU A 5 -0.63 -13.32 -21.80
CA GLU A 5 -0.84 -14.22 -20.66
C GLU A 5 -0.33 -13.72 -19.30
N LEU A 6 -0.23 -12.41 -19.10
CA LEU A 6 -0.19 -11.85 -17.76
C LEU A 6 -1.38 -10.91 -17.59
N GLN A 7 -2.57 -11.50 -17.59
CA GLN A 7 -3.71 -10.86 -16.95
C GLN A 7 -3.37 -10.70 -15.47
N LEU A 8 -2.84 -9.53 -15.15
CA LEU A 8 -2.68 -9.01 -13.81
C LEU A 8 -4.00 -9.24 -13.07
N LEU A 9 -4.00 -10.21 -12.13
CA LEU A 9 -5.20 -10.66 -11.43
C LEU A 9 -6.00 -9.49 -10.82
N HIS A 10 -5.28 -8.41 -10.49
CA HIS A 10 -5.80 -7.14 -9.96
C HIS A 10 -6.62 -6.29 -10.96
N THR A 11 -6.48 -6.47 -12.28
CA THR A 11 -7.28 -5.79 -13.30
C THR A 11 -8.27 -6.72 -14.02
N SER A 12 -8.40 -7.97 -13.58
CA SER A 12 -9.31 -8.93 -14.22
C SER A 12 -10.78 -8.50 -14.12
N THR A 13 -11.60 -8.88 -15.10
CA THR A 13 -13.04 -8.55 -15.13
C THR A 13 -13.77 -9.03 -13.88
N GLN A 14 -13.40 -10.19 -13.35
CA GLN A 14 -13.98 -10.73 -12.11
C GLN A 14 -13.68 -9.83 -10.90
N VAL A 15 -12.47 -9.29 -10.81
CA VAL A 15 -12.09 -8.37 -9.73
C VAL A 15 -12.80 -7.01 -9.90
N GLN A 16 -12.91 -6.51 -11.13
CA GLN A 16 -13.61 -5.26 -11.43
C GLN A 16 -15.08 -5.26 -11.02
N GLN A 17 -15.78 -6.39 -11.20
CA GLN A 17 -17.18 -6.53 -10.80
C GLN A 17 -17.41 -6.32 -9.30
N ASN A 18 -16.39 -6.60 -8.47
CA ASN A 18 -16.47 -6.46 -7.03
C ASN A 18 -16.09 -5.05 -6.53
N TRP A 19 -15.55 -4.18 -7.38
CA TRP A 19 -15.09 -2.84 -6.97
C TRP A 19 -16.21 -2.01 -6.33
N SER A 20 -17.41 -2.03 -6.91
CA SER A 20 -18.56 -1.29 -6.38
C SER A 20 -18.99 -1.80 -5.00
N GLN A 21 -18.88 -3.11 -4.75
CA GLN A 21 -19.19 -3.71 -3.46
C GLN A 21 -18.16 -3.29 -2.40
N TRP A 22 -16.88 -3.31 -2.77
CA TRP A 22 -15.79 -2.92 -1.88
C TRP A 22 -15.80 -1.43 -1.55
N GLU A 23 -16.10 -0.58 -2.53
CA GLU A 23 -16.27 0.85 -2.31
C GLU A 23 -17.43 1.14 -1.34
N ALA A 24 -18.56 0.42 -1.47
CA ALA A 24 -19.66 0.52 -0.52
C ALA A 24 -19.29 0.06 0.91
N GLN A 25 -18.29 -0.80 1.05
CA GLN A 25 -17.71 -1.22 2.34
C GLN A 25 -16.62 -0.26 2.85
N GLY A 26 -16.31 0.80 2.11
CA GLY A 26 -15.28 1.77 2.45
C GLY A 26 -13.85 1.36 2.04
N LEU A 27 -13.70 0.34 1.19
CA LEU A 27 -12.41 -0.09 0.65
C LEU A 27 -12.15 0.61 -0.70
N TYR A 28 -11.08 1.39 -0.76
CA TYR A 28 -10.66 2.10 -1.97
C TYR A 28 -9.41 1.45 -2.57
N LEU A 29 -9.42 1.26 -3.88
CA LEU A 29 -8.30 0.68 -4.62
C LEU A 29 -7.43 1.79 -5.23
N PHE A 30 -6.13 1.73 -4.97
CA PHE A 30 -5.13 2.61 -5.54
C PHE A 30 -4.22 1.81 -6.47
N PHE A 31 -4.23 2.15 -7.76
CA PHE A 31 -3.36 1.50 -8.74
C PHE A 31 -2.03 2.23 -8.81
N LEU A 32 -0.95 1.50 -8.55
CA LEU A 32 0.40 2.02 -8.72
C LEU A 32 0.83 1.86 -10.19
N PRO A 33 1.60 2.82 -10.74
CA PRO A 33 2.21 2.67 -12.05
C PRO A 33 3.19 1.49 -12.09
N ALA A 34 3.41 0.94 -13.29
CA ALA A 34 4.29 -0.20 -13.48
C ALA A 34 5.72 0.10 -13.02
N PHE A 35 6.38 -0.91 -12.42
CA PHE A 35 7.76 -0.85 -11.92
C PHE A 35 8.02 0.16 -10.78
N CYS A 36 6.98 0.68 -10.12
CA CYS A 36 7.13 1.60 -8.99
C CYS A 36 7.02 0.89 -7.63
N SER A 37 7.86 -0.12 -7.39
CA SER A 37 7.90 -0.88 -6.13
C SER A 37 8.29 -0.01 -4.92
N GLU A 38 9.11 1.03 -5.12
CA GLU A 38 9.53 1.96 -4.06
C GLU A 38 8.38 2.74 -3.42
N MET A 39 7.28 2.94 -4.16
CA MET A 39 6.09 3.62 -3.66
C MET A 39 5.19 2.69 -2.82
N ASN A 40 5.41 1.37 -2.93
CA ASN A 40 4.65 0.37 -2.20
C ASN A 40 5.29 0.13 -0.84
N ARG A 41 4.72 0.72 0.22
CA ARG A 41 5.26 0.60 1.59
C ARG A 41 5.42 -0.85 2.06
N ILE A 42 4.61 -1.78 1.56
CA ILE A 42 4.72 -3.19 1.94
C ILE A 42 6.05 -3.80 1.49
N GLU A 43 6.63 -3.35 0.37
CA GLU A 43 7.89 -3.88 -0.16
C GLU A 43 9.05 -3.58 0.79
N LEU A 44 9.03 -2.38 1.40
CA LEU A 44 10.01 -2.00 2.41
C LEU A 44 9.93 -2.91 3.65
N GLU A 45 8.71 -3.18 4.12
CA GLU A 45 8.47 -4.08 5.26
C GLU A 45 8.90 -5.52 4.94
N TRP A 46 8.61 -6.01 3.71
CA TRP A 46 9.10 -7.31 3.24
C TRP A 46 10.62 -7.39 3.16
N HIS A 47 11.28 -6.32 2.74
CA HIS A 47 12.74 -6.25 2.75
C HIS A 47 13.29 -6.34 4.17
N GLN A 48 12.74 -5.57 5.11
CA GLN A 48 13.16 -5.61 6.52
C GLN A 48 12.93 -7.00 7.14
N LEU A 49 11.76 -7.60 6.92
CA LEU A 49 11.42 -8.93 7.40
C LEU A 49 12.41 -9.98 6.89
N LYS A 50 12.68 -9.99 5.58
CA LYS A 50 13.62 -10.96 4.98
C LYS A 50 15.04 -10.76 5.49
N THR A 51 15.52 -9.53 5.60
CA THR A 51 16.90 -9.22 5.95
C THR A 51 17.21 -9.38 7.44
N HIS A 52 16.26 -9.03 8.32
CA HIS A 52 16.52 -8.98 9.76
C HIS A 52 15.89 -10.13 10.53
N GLU A 53 14.80 -10.73 10.03
CA GLU A 53 14.01 -11.68 10.81
C GLU A 53 14.06 -13.09 10.24
N LEU A 54 14.07 -13.23 8.91
CA LEU A 54 14.15 -14.54 8.26
C LEU A 54 15.58 -14.95 7.94
N ALA A 55 16.46 -13.99 7.61
CA ALA A 55 17.84 -14.29 7.28
C ALA A 55 18.58 -14.92 8.48
N GLY A 56 19.18 -16.09 8.24
CA GLY A 56 19.96 -16.81 9.26
C GLY A 56 19.12 -17.64 10.25
N GLN A 57 17.80 -17.71 10.08
CA GLN A 57 16.97 -18.66 10.82
C GLN A 57 16.83 -19.97 10.05
N MET A 58 16.94 -21.09 10.75
CA MET A 58 16.53 -22.39 10.26
C MET A 58 15.12 -22.65 10.77
N PHE A 59 14.21 -23.07 9.88
CA PHE A 59 12.85 -23.46 10.22
C PHE A 59 12.75 -24.97 10.08
N GLU A 60 12.19 -25.63 11.09
CA GLU A 60 12.05 -27.09 11.10
C GLU A 60 10.83 -27.54 10.28
N ASP A 61 9.76 -26.74 10.29
CA ASP A 61 8.51 -27.00 9.58
C ASP A 61 7.84 -25.71 9.07
N GLU A 62 6.82 -25.87 8.22
CA GLU A 62 6.04 -24.74 7.67
C GLU A 62 5.25 -24.01 8.76
N LEU A 63 4.87 -24.71 9.84
CA LEU A 63 4.11 -24.15 10.95
C LEU A 63 4.94 -23.16 11.79
N ASP A 64 6.25 -23.41 11.97
CA ASP A 64 7.15 -22.47 12.64
C ASP A 64 7.34 -21.18 11.82
N LEU A 65 7.43 -21.32 10.50
CA LEU A 65 7.50 -20.16 9.59
C LEU A 65 6.20 -19.34 9.65
N ASP A 66 5.04 -20.00 9.55
CA ASP A 66 3.73 -19.36 9.61
C ASP A 66 3.51 -18.62 10.93
N ARG A 67 3.88 -19.23 12.06
CA ARG A 67 3.72 -18.61 13.38
C ARG A 67 4.53 -17.32 13.49
N LYS A 68 5.80 -17.33 13.07
CA LYS A 68 6.66 -16.15 13.10
C LYS A 68 6.16 -15.07 12.15
N LEU A 69 5.76 -15.46 10.94
CA LEU A 69 5.25 -14.54 9.94
C LEU A 69 3.93 -13.90 10.38
N ASN A 70 3.00 -14.65 10.96
CA ASN A 70 1.66 -14.16 11.33
C ASN A 70 1.73 -13.11 12.45
N ILE A 71 2.53 -13.35 13.51
CA ILE A 71 2.74 -12.37 14.57
C ILE A 71 3.28 -11.05 14.00
N LYS A 72 4.16 -11.14 13.00
CA LYS A 72 4.78 -9.96 12.41
C LYS A 72 3.91 -9.23 11.39
N ILE A 73 3.19 -9.96 10.54
CA ILE A 73 2.21 -9.39 9.60
C ILE A 73 1.16 -8.58 10.37
N GLN A 74 0.68 -9.08 11.52
CA GLN A 74 -0.27 -8.33 12.36
C GLN A 74 0.31 -6.99 12.84
N LEU A 75 1.59 -6.97 13.21
CA LEU A 75 2.26 -5.78 13.72
C LEU A 75 2.54 -4.77 12.60
N VAL A 76 2.90 -5.24 11.41
CA VAL A 76 3.08 -4.42 10.20
C VAL A 76 1.76 -3.84 9.72
N LEU A 77 0.70 -4.65 9.64
CA LEU A 77 -0.65 -4.19 9.29
C LEU A 77 -1.14 -3.14 10.28
N PHE A 78 -0.93 -3.35 11.58
CA PHE A 78 -1.26 -2.35 12.58
C PHE A 78 -0.46 -1.06 12.39
N ALA A 79 0.85 -1.13 12.10
CA ALA A 79 1.67 0.05 11.84
C ALA A 79 1.29 0.80 10.55
N ILE A 80 0.90 0.10 9.48
CA ILE A 80 0.45 0.70 8.22
C ILE A 80 -0.95 1.32 8.39
N ALA A 81 -1.87 0.61 9.03
CA ALA A 81 -3.26 1.06 9.24
C ALA A 81 -3.39 2.15 10.31
N PHE A 82 -2.55 2.13 11.34
CA PHE A 82 -2.59 3.08 12.46
C PHE A 82 -1.36 4.00 12.52
N GLY A 83 -0.69 4.21 11.38
CA GLY A 83 0.54 4.99 11.23
C GLY A 83 0.63 6.20 12.17
N LYS A 84 1.69 6.19 12.99
CA LYS A 84 2.04 7.13 14.07
C LYS A 84 1.40 8.51 13.95
N GLY A 85 0.41 8.76 14.81
CA GLY A 85 0.08 10.11 15.26
C GLY A 85 1.26 10.70 16.04
N SER A 86 2.18 11.36 15.35
CA SER A 86 3.17 12.24 15.96
C SER A 86 3.10 13.59 15.27
N ASP A 87 2.11 14.33 15.75
CA ASP A 87 1.94 15.77 15.65
C ASP A 87 3.30 16.50 15.72
N ARG A 88 3.74 17.06 14.59
CA ARG A 88 4.63 18.22 14.58
C ARG A 88 3.82 19.45 14.18
N ARG A 89 3.04 19.95 15.13
CA ARG A 89 2.78 21.40 15.26
C ARG A 89 4.13 22.11 15.35
N CYS A 90 4.50 22.83 14.30
CA CYS A 90 5.26 24.07 14.45
C CYS A 90 4.56 25.17 13.63
N SER A 91 4.45 26.33 14.27
CA SER A 91 3.53 27.44 14.03
C SER A 91 3.42 27.98 12.61
N LYS A 92 2.21 28.52 12.37
CA LYS A 92 1.84 29.49 11.33
C LYS A 92 2.86 30.64 11.22
N GLU A 93 3.11 31.11 10.00
CA GLU A 93 3.07 32.54 9.61
C GLU A 93 3.29 32.71 8.09
N GLY A 94 2.37 33.46 7.44
CA GLY A 94 2.51 34.13 6.13
C GLY A 94 2.71 33.24 4.89
N ILE A 95 1.94 33.33 3.80
CA ILE A 95 1.74 34.52 2.96
C ILE A 95 0.54 34.25 2.02
N SER A 96 -0.29 35.29 1.90
CA SER A 96 -1.37 35.59 0.95
C SER A 96 -1.64 34.67 -0.26
N SER A 97 -2.93 34.33 -0.44
CA SER A 97 -3.54 34.06 -1.74
C SER A 97 -3.35 35.23 -2.71
N PRO A 98 -3.41 34.95 -4.03
CA PRO A 98 -4.45 35.62 -4.79
C PRO A 98 -5.23 34.67 -5.71
N ALA A 99 -6.53 34.94 -5.76
CA ALA A 99 -7.50 34.36 -6.67
C ALA A 99 -7.06 34.50 -8.14
N ARG A 100 -7.26 33.45 -8.94
CA ARG A 100 -7.28 33.57 -10.41
C ARG A 100 -8.51 32.91 -11.01
N LYS A 101 -9.53 33.78 -11.16
CA LYS A 101 -10.68 33.79 -12.07
C LYS A 101 -10.71 32.66 -13.11
N ARG A 102 -11.78 31.83 -13.02
CA ARG A 102 -12.33 31.11 -14.17
C ARG A 102 -12.60 32.10 -15.29
N ARG A 103 -12.05 31.86 -16.48
CA ARG A 103 -12.43 32.58 -17.69
C ARG A 103 -13.11 31.60 -18.63
N SER A 104 -14.44 31.63 -18.58
CA SER A 104 -15.33 31.20 -19.65
C SER A 104 -15.30 32.29 -20.73
N GLN A 105 -15.01 31.93 -21.97
CA GLN A 105 -15.48 32.62 -23.19
C GLN A 105 -15.75 31.48 -24.19
N VAL A 106 -17.04 31.22 -24.47
CA VAL A 106 -17.78 31.63 -25.69
C VAL A 106 -17.20 30.98 -26.93
#